data_AF-A0A3M7B405-F1
#
_entry.id   AF-A0A3M7B405-F1
#
_cell.length_a   1.000
_cell.length_b   1.000
_cell.length_c   1.000
_cell.angle_alpha   90.00
_cell.angle_beta   90.00
_cell.angle_gamma   90.00
#
_symmetry.space_group_name_H-M   'P 1'
#
loop_
_entity.id
_entity.type
_entity.pdbx_description
1 polymer ?
#
loop_
_entity_poly.entity_id
_entity_poly.type
_entity_poly.pdbx_seq_one_letter_code
_entity_poly.pdbx_strand_id
1 'polypeptide(L)'
;ATDGSEEESQRCWINVNAWTARLVSAAHAREADRPDLSLYCIWTLRMALETEEQPSNVALSAAAVWLIYAAPTIWEFCVQKKSFDGKVAKPGPRWKDQAWRGFTRERWQAWMQRLISELEGQISDGVTKHMVDQALRAMRDAH
;
A
#
# COMPACT_ATOMS: atom_id res chain seq x y z
N ALA A 1 -6.18 29.09 -11.82
CA ALA A 1 -7.32 28.15 -11.97
C ALA A 1 -6.88 26.70 -12.17
N THR A 2 -5.60 26.43 -12.44
CA THR A 2 -5.04 25.07 -12.66
C THR A 2 -4.75 24.30 -11.37
N ASP A 3 -4.30 24.98 -10.31
CA ASP A 3 -3.89 24.37 -9.02
C ASP A 3 -4.98 23.52 -8.36
N GLY A 4 -6.21 24.05 -8.31
CA GLY A 4 -7.33 23.35 -7.66
C GLY A 4 -7.74 22.04 -8.34
N SER A 5 -7.51 21.90 -9.65
CA SER A 5 -7.84 20.67 -10.39
C SER A 5 -6.86 19.53 -10.12
N GLU A 6 -5.60 19.87 -9.85
CA GLU A 6 -4.56 18.88 -9.55
C GLU A 6 -4.71 18.35 -8.12
N GLU A 7 -4.87 19.24 -7.14
CA GLU A 7 -5.14 18.86 -5.74
C GLU A 7 -6.40 17.99 -5.62
N GLU A 8 -7.46 18.34 -6.35
CA GLU A 8 -8.69 17.54 -6.38
C GLU A 8 -8.45 16.14 -6.98
N SER A 9 -7.66 16.04 -8.05
CA SER A 9 -7.28 14.77 -8.66
C SER A 9 -6.44 13.91 -7.71
N GLN A 10 -5.48 14.51 -7.01
CA GLN A 10 -4.66 13.83 -6.00
C GLN A 10 -5.51 13.29 -4.84
N ARG A 11 -6.45 14.10 -4.34
CA ARG A 11 -7.40 13.69 -3.29
C ARG A 11 -8.33 12.58 -3.77
N CYS A 12 -8.84 12.68 -5.00
CA CYS A 12 -9.67 11.64 -5.60
C CYS A 12 -8.92 10.31 -5.67
N TRP A 13 -7.65 10.34 -6.08
CA TRP A 13 -6.80 9.14 -6.13
C TRP A 13 -6.63 8.47 -4.76
N ILE A 14 -6.36 9.26 -3.71
CA ILE A 14 -6.26 8.74 -2.34
C ILE A 14 -7.59 8.13 -1.88
N ASN A 15 -8.71 8.79 -2.17
CA ASN A 15 -10.05 8.32 -1.81
C ASN A 15 -10.43 7.01 -2.50
N VAL A 16 -10.11 6.83 -3.78
CA VAL A 16 -10.35 5.58 -4.51
C VAL A 16 -9.54 4.43 -3.91
N ASN A 17 -8.28 4.67 -3.53
CA ASN A 17 -7.47 3.65 -2.84
C ASN A 17 -8.06 3.31 -1.46
N ALA A 18 -8.47 4.30 -0.68
CA ALA A 18 -9.09 4.09 0.62
C ALA A 18 -10.40 3.29 0.52
N TRP A 19 -11.26 3.63 -0.45
CA TRP A 19 -12.51 2.90 -0.70
C TRP A 19 -12.22 1.45 -1.11
N THR A 20 -11.27 1.23 -2.02
CA THR A 20 -10.91 -0.11 -2.49
C THR A 20 -10.32 -0.95 -1.36
N ALA A 21 -9.46 -0.36 -0.52
CA ALA A 21 -8.89 -1.04 0.65
C ALA A 21 -9.98 -1.52 1.63
N ARG A 22 -10.94 -0.65 1.95
CA ARG A 22 -12.08 -1.01 2.80
C ARG A 22 -12.96 -2.09 2.17
N LEU A 23 -13.20 -1.99 0.86
CA LEU A 23 -13.98 -3.00 0.14
C LEU A 23 -13.29 -4.37 0.18
N VAL A 24 -11.98 -4.43 -0.08
CA VAL A 24 -11.20 -5.67 0.01
C VAL A 24 -11.26 -6.25 1.43
N SER A 25 -11.04 -5.42 2.45
CA SER A 25 -11.11 -5.88 3.84
C SER A 25 -12.50 -6.41 4.22
N ALA A 26 -13.57 -5.72 3.81
CA ALA A 26 -14.93 -6.12 4.10
C ALA A 26 -15.37 -7.37 3.32
N ALA A 27 -14.91 -7.51 2.06
CA ALA A 27 -15.15 -8.69 1.25
C ALA A 27 -14.47 -9.91 1.86
N HIS A 28 -13.20 -9.78 2.29
CA HIS A 28 -12.46 -10.87 2.92
C HIS A 28 -13.10 -11.34 4.22
N ALA A 29 -13.50 -10.40 5.09
CA ALA A 29 -14.21 -10.71 6.33
C ALA A 29 -15.55 -11.45 6.12
N ARG A 30 -16.10 -11.40 4.90
CA ARG A 30 -17.35 -12.09 4.51
C ARG A 30 -17.10 -13.30 3.62
N GLU A 31 -15.84 -13.71 3.44
CA GLU A 31 -15.41 -14.78 2.53
C GLU A 31 -15.90 -14.56 1.08
N ALA A 32 -16.06 -13.28 0.69
CA ALA A 32 -16.63 -12.83 -0.57
C ALA A 32 -15.58 -12.18 -1.47
N ASP A 33 -14.39 -12.78 -1.57
CA ASP A 33 -13.18 -12.23 -2.23
C ASP A 33 -13.28 -12.05 -3.76
N ARG A 34 -14.47 -12.17 -4.37
CA ARG A 34 -14.67 -12.07 -5.81
C ARG A 34 -15.55 -10.86 -6.19
N PRO A 35 -15.12 -10.03 -7.16
CA PRO A 35 -13.82 -10.07 -7.84
C PRO A 35 -12.66 -9.69 -6.91
N ASP A 36 -11.48 -10.28 -7.14
CA ASP A 36 -10.32 -10.04 -6.29
C ASP A 36 -9.65 -8.70 -6.63
N LEU A 37 -9.90 -7.70 -5.79
CA LEU A 37 -9.33 -6.34 -5.94
C LEU A 37 -8.03 -6.16 -5.15
N SER A 38 -7.53 -7.18 -4.45
CA SER A 38 -6.31 -7.07 -3.64
C SER A 38 -5.06 -6.82 -4.50
N LEU A 39 -5.08 -7.13 -5.80
CA LEU A 39 -3.98 -6.81 -6.72
C LEU A 39 -3.73 -5.30 -6.83
N TYR A 40 -4.76 -4.46 -6.68
CA TYR A 40 -4.60 -3.00 -6.67
C TYR A 40 -3.75 -2.54 -5.48
N CYS A 41 -3.84 -3.22 -4.33
CA CYS A 41 -2.96 -2.97 -3.19
C CYS A 41 -1.49 -3.15 -3.59
N ILE A 42 -1.15 -4.26 -4.25
CA ILE A 42 0.22 -4.53 -4.68
C ILE A 42 0.70 -3.46 -5.64
N TRP A 43 -0.12 -3.03 -6.59
CA TRP A 43 0.27 -2.00 -7.55
C TRP A 43 0.52 -0.66 -6.87
N THR A 44 -0.37 -0.25 -5.96
CA THR A 44 -0.24 1.01 -5.22
C THR A 44 0.99 0.99 -4.31
N LEU A 45 1.17 -0.07 -3.51
CA LEU A 45 2.35 -0.21 -2.64
C LEU A 45 3.65 -0.30 -3.46
N ARG A 46 3.63 -0.98 -4.61
CA ARG A 46 4.80 -1.05 -5.50
C ARG A 46 5.19 0.31 -6.07
N MET A 47 4.21 1.12 -6.47
CA MET A 47 4.47 2.46 -7.00
C MET A 47 5.02 3.44 -5.96
N ALA A 48 4.71 3.24 -4.68
CA ALA A 48 5.16 4.13 -3.61
C ALA A 48 6.41 3.63 -2.87
N LEU A 49 6.50 2.31 -2.62
CA LEU A 49 7.48 1.77 -1.67
C LEU A 49 8.60 0.98 -2.36
N GLU A 50 8.32 0.42 -3.54
CA GLU A 50 9.26 -0.44 -4.27
C GLU A 50 10.02 0.32 -5.37
N THR A 51 10.08 1.65 -5.29
CA THR A 51 10.82 2.55 -6.20
C THR A 51 12.23 2.84 -5.67
N GLU A 52 13.17 3.13 -6.56
CA GLU A 52 14.50 3.63 -6.17
C GLU A 52 14.43 5.10 -5.74
N GLU A 53 13.59 5.87 -6.42
CA GLU A 53 13.34 7.28 -6.15
C GLU A 53 12.50 7.50 -4.89
N GLN A 54 12.54 8.74 -4.40
CA GLN A 54 11.69 9.20 -3.32
C GLN A 54 10.23 9.29 -3.81
N PRO A 55 9.27 8.66 -3.13
CA PRO A 55 7.88 8.72 -3.54
C PRO A 55 7.27 10.09 -3.29
N SER A 56 6.31 10.49 -4.12
CA SER A 56 5.51 11.68 -3.88
C SER A 56 4.60 11.51 -2.66
N ASN A 57 4.21 12.63 -2.04
CA ASN A 57 3.27 12.65 -0.92
C ASN A 57 1.94 11.92 -1.25
N VAL A 58 1.47 12.07 -2.49
CA VAL A 58 0.24 11.44 -2.99
C VAL A 58 0.40 9.93 -3.09
N ALA A 59 1.55 9.45 -3.58
CA ALA A 59 1.83 8.03 -3.67
C ALA A 59 1.96 7.40 -2.28
N LEU A 60 2.68 8.06 -1.36
CA LEU A 60 2.78 7.64 0.04
C LEU A 60 1.41 7.61 0.73
N SER A 61 0.60 8.65 0.55
CA SER A 61 -0.75 8.71 1.11
C SER A 61 -1.65 7.60 0.57
N ALA A 62 -1.59 7.32 -0.74
CA ALA A 62 -2.33 6.22 -1.36
C ALA A 62 -1.87 4.84 -0.84
N ALA A 63 -0.58 4.64 -0.62
CA ALA A 63 -0.04 3.43 0.01
C ALA A 63 -0.46 3.31 1.48
N ALA A 64 -0.40 4.42 2.23
CA ALA A 64 -0.76 4.47 3.63
C ALA A 64 -2.23 4.09 3.86
N VAL A 65 -3.18 4.56 3.03
CA VAL A 65 -4.60 4.21 3.21
C VAL A 65 -4.88 2.71 3.02
N TRP A 66 -4.14 2.00 2.17
CA TRP A 66 -4.25 0.55 2.08
C TRP A 66 -3.89 -0.13 3.39
N LEU A 67 -2.81 0.32 4.02
CA LEU A 67 -2.33 -0.25 5.28
C LEU A 67 -3.18 0.20 6.47
N ILE A 68 -3.72 1.42 6.47
CA ILE A 68 -4.65 1.88 7.51
C ILE A 68 -5.94 1.05 7.50
N TYR A 69 -6.53 0.81 6.32
CA TYR A 69 -7.85 0.19 6.24
C TYR A 69 -7.85 -1.32 6.03
N ALA A 70 -6.74 -1.90 5.59
CA ALA A 70 -6.69 -3.32 5.25
C ALA A 70 -5.44 -4.05 5.79
N ALA A 71 -4.65 -3.46 6.70
CA ALA A 71 -3.47 -4.13 7.26
C ALA A 71 -3.72 -5.55 7.77
N PRO A 72 -4.76 -5.85 8.59
CA PRO A 72 -5.04 -7.21 9.04
C PRO A 72 -5.27 -8.19 7.88
N THR A 73 -6.13 -7.80 6.93
CA THR A 73 -6.42 -8.58 5.72
C THR A 73 -5.18 -8.81 4.85
N ILE A 74 -4.35 -7.78 4.66
CA ILE A 74 -3.10 -7.88 3.90
C ILE A 74 -2.11 -8.80 4.61
N TRP A 75 -2.03 -8.75 5.94
CA TRP A 75 -1.19 -9.64 6.72
C TRP A 75 -1.64 -11.10 6.60
N GLU A 76 -2.94 -11.36 6.64
CA GLU A 76 -3.52 -12.69 6.38
C GLU A 76 -3.15 -13.19 4.98
N PHE A 77 -3.24 -12.34 3.95
CA PHE A 77 -2.77 -12.68 2.60
C PHE A 77 -1.27 -13.01 2.58
N CYS A 78 -0.43 -12.29 3.34
CA CYS A 78 0.99 -12.60 3.46
C CYS A 78 1.25 -13.95 4.16
N VAL A 79 0.47 -14.28 5.20
CA VAL A 79 0.55 -15.56 5.92
C VAL A 79 0.11 -16.72 5.02
N GLN A 80 -0.98 -16.54 4.27
CA GLN A 80 -1.50 -17.50 3.31
C GLN A 80 -0.68 -17.58 2.01
N LYS A 81 0.32 -16.71 1.85
CA LYS A 81 1.15 -16.60 0.63
C LYS A 81 0.32 -16.40 -0.63
N LYS A 82 -0.73 -15.58 -0.55
CA LYS A 82 -1.60 -15.29 -1.69
C LYS A 82 -0.80 -14.78 -2.88
N SER A 83 -0.87 -15.49 -4.00
CA SER A 83 -0.11 -15.22 -5.23
C SER A 83 -1.01 -15.00 -6.43
N PHE A 84 -0.47 -14.33 -7.44
CA PHE A 84 -1.15 -14.07 -8.71
C PHE A 84 -0.36 -14.67 -9.88
N ASP A 85 -1.09 -15.12 -10.90
CA ASP A 85 -0.50 -15.71 -12.09
C ASP A 85 0.25 -14.69 -12.95
N GLY A 86 1.28 -15.17 -13.64
CA GLY A 86 2.10 -14.35 -14.51
C GLY A 86 2.98 -13.34 -13.76
N LYS A 87 3.13 -12.13 -14.33
CA LYS A 87 4.03 -11.07 -13.83
C LYS A 87 3.28 -9.88 -13.23
N VAL A 88 1.98 -9.99 -12.97
CA VAL A 88 1.13 -8.86 -12.53
C VAL A 88 1.51 -8.34 -11.14
N ALA A 89 1.92 -9.24 -10.25
CA ALA A 89 2.35 -8.94 -8.88
C ALA A 89 3.87 -9.00 -8.68
N LYS A 90 4.67 -8.87 -9.75
CA LYS A 90 6.14 -8.81 -9.68
C LYS A 90 6.63 -7.68 -8.76
N PRO A 91 7.85 -7.77 -8.20
CA PRO A 91 8.45 -6.68 -7.44
C PRO A 91 8.70 -5.43 -8.31
N GLY A 92 8.83 -4.29 -7.64
CA GLY A 92 9.27 -3.02 -8.20
C GLY A 92 10.79 -2.89 -8.27
N PRO A 93 11.28 -1.80 -8.90
CA PRO A 93 12.69 -1.59 -9.20
C PRO A 93 13.65 -1.80 -8.01
N ARG A 94 13.31 -1.28 -6.82
CA ARG A 94 14.15 -1.38 -5.62
C ARG A 94 14.46 -2.80 -5.19
N TRP A 95 13.55 -3.73 -5.49
CA TRP A 95 13.65 -5.13 -5.11
C TRP A 95 13.48 -6.05 -6.32
N LYS A 96 13.98 -5.63 -7.48
CA LYS A 96 13.79 -6.32 -8.78
C LYS A 96 14.23 -7.78 -8.79
N ASP A 97 15.20 -8.14 -7.94
CA ASP A 97 15.77 -9.50 -7.86
C ASP A 97 14.96 -10.42 -6.93
N GLN A 98 13.92 -9.91 -6.26
CA GLN A 98 13.06 -10.73 -5.42
C GLN A 98 12.11 -11.60 -6.24
N ALA A 99 11.83 -12.81 -5.76
CA ALA A 99 10.95 -13.76 -6.45
C ALA A 99 9.44 -13.55 -6.18
N TRP A 100 9.05 -12.39 -5.63
CA TRP A 100 7.67 -12.15 -5.18
C TRP A 100 6.66 -12.24 -6.32
N ARG A 101 5.57 -12.98 -6.07
CA ARG A 101 4.43 -13.18 -6.97
C ARG A 101 3.10 -12.73 -6.37
N GLY A 102 3.14 -12.02 -5.25
CA GLY A 102 1.96 -11.67 -4.48
C GLY A 102 2.32 -11.09 -3.13
N PHE A 103 1.53 -11.47 -2.13
CA PHE A 103 1.70 -11.10 -0.73
C PHE A 103 2.61 -12.11 -0.03
N THR A 104 3.71 -11.63 0.55
CA THR A 104 4.61 -12.46 1.36
C THR A 104 5.04 -11.68 2.60
N ARG A 105 5.49 -12.41 3.63
CA ARG A 105 6.00 -11.80 4.86
C ARG A 105 7.23 -10.94 4.61
N GLU A 106 8.11 -11.37 3.71
CA GLU A 106 9.33 -10.64 3.34
C GLU A 106 8.97 -9.32 2.65
N ARG A 107 7.98 -9.33 1.75
CA ARG A 107 7.50 -8.14 1.06
C ARG A 107 6.81 -7.16 2.02
N TRP A 108 6.01 -7.69 2.95
CA TRP A 108 5.41 -6.89 4.04
C TRP A 108 6.48 -6.17 4.88
N GLN A 109 7.51 -6.90 5.31
CA GLN A 109 8.61 -6.31 6.08
C GLN A 109 9.36 -5.25 5.25
N ALA A 110 9.59 -5.50 3.96
CA ALA A 110 10.22 -4.53 3.08
C ALA A 110 9.39 -3.22 2.98
N TRP A 111 8.07 -3.32 2.85
CA TRP A 111 7.17 -2.16 2.87
C TRP A 111 7.20 -1.41 4.21
N MET A 112 7.16 -2.14 5.34
CA MET A 112 7.21 -1.55 6.67
C MET A 112 8.51 -0.79 6.90
N GLN A 113 9.65 -1.40 6.56
CA GLN A 113 10.97 -0.75 6.68
C GLN A 113 11.08 0.48 5.79
N ARG A 114 10.50 0.43 4.58
CA ARG A 114 10.48 1.60 3.70
C ARG A 114 9.69 2.75 4.34
N LEU A 115 8.50 2.50 4.87
CA LEU A 115 7.69 3.53 5.52
C LEU A 115 8.37 4.15 6.75
N ILE A 116 9.09 3.35 7.55
CA ILE A 116 9.91 3.86 8.67
C ILE A 116 10.97 4.83 8.15
N SER A 117 11.72 4.43 7.12
CA SER A 117 12.76 5.28 6.51
C SER A 117 12.20 6.61 5.97
N GLU A 118 11.01 6.59 5.36
CA GLU A 118 10.36 7.81 4.86
C GLU A 118 9.93 8.73 6.02
N LEU A 119 9.41 8.16 7.10
CA LEU A 119 8.96 8.90 8.29
C LEU A 119 10.11 9.60 9.04
N GLU A 120 11.28 8.95 9.10
CA GLU A 120 12.47 9.48 9.80
C GLU A 120 13.16 10.62 9.05
N GLY A 121 13.15 10.58 7.71
CA GLY A 121 14.05 11.44 6.93
C GLY A 121 13.39 12.52 6.07
N GLN A 122 12.19 12.28 5.53
CA GLN A 122 11.90 12.82 4.20
C GLN A 122 10.48 13.32 3.93
N ILE A 123 9.52 13.09 4.82
CA ILE A 123 8.15 13.61 4.66
C ILE A 123 8.02 15.00 5.31
N SER A 124 7.95 16.04 4.48
CA SER A 124 7.68 17.42 4.92
C SER A 124 6.18 17.71 5.08
N ASP A 125 5.32 17.01 4.35
CA ASP A 125 3.88 17.19 4.41
C ASP A 125 3.27 16.55 5.67
N GLY A 126 2.69 17.37 6.54
CA GLY A 126 2.17 16.93 7.83
C GLY A 126 1.04 15.91 7.73
N VAL A 127 0.20 16.01 6.69
CA VAL A 127 -0.92 15.07 6.47
C VAL A 127 -0.39 13.70 6.07
N THR A 128 0.49 13.63 5.06
CA THR A 128 1.14 12.40 4.63
C THR A 128 1.93 11.77 5.77
N LYS A 129 2.65 12.59 6.55
CA LYS A 129 3.42 12.11 7.71
C LYS A 129 2.52 11.43 8.73
N HIS A 130 1.37 12.04 9.04
CA HIS A 130 0.40 11.45 9.95
C HIS A 130 -0.18 10.13 9.41
N MET A 131 -0.51 10.07 8.12
CA MET A 131 -1.03 8.86 7.49
C MET A 131 0.00 7.72 7.50
N VAL A 132 1.28 8.02 7.25
CA VAL A 132 2.35 7.03 7.33
C VAL A 132 2.54 6.52 8.76
N ASP A 133 2.47 7.39 9.78
CA ASP A 133 2.49 6.96 11.19
C ASP A 133 1.31 6.05 11.52
N GLN A 134 0.09 6.39 11.09
CA GLN A 134 -1.09 5.54 11.26
C GLN A 134 -0.95 4.18 10.56
N ALA A 135 -0.44 4.17 9.33
CA ALA A 135 -0.17 2.95 8.58
C ALA A 135 0.83 2.05 9.33
N LEU A 136 1.92 2.60 9.86
CA LEU A 136 2.91 1.84 10.62
C LEU A 136 2.34 1.26 11.91
N ARG A 137 1.45 1.98 12.61
CA ARG A 137 0.73 1.44 13.77
C ARG A 137 -0.17 0.28 13.36
N ALA A 138 -0.99 0.46 12.32
CA ALA A 138 -1.88 -0.60 11.82
C ALA A 138 -1.10 -1.85 11.37
N MET A 139 0.08 -1.67 10.76
CA MET A 139 0.96 -2.79 10.40
C MET A 139 1.53 -3.53 11.62
N ARG A 140 1.88 -2.81 12.69
CA ARG A 140 2.37 -3.41 13.94
C ARG A 140 1.28 -4.18 14.66
N ASP A 141 0.06 -3.64 14.68
CA ASP A 141 -1.07 -4.26 15.37
C ASP A 141 -1.60 -5.50 14.63
N ALA A 142 -1.35 -5.59 13.32
CA ALA A 142 -1.75 -6.75 12.51
C ALA A 142 -0.82 -7.97 12.66
N HIS A 143 0.42 -7.77 13.12
CA HIS A 143 1.49 -8.79 13.18
C HIS A 143 1.80 -9.24 14.61
#